data_AF-A0A7C4X6Y3-F1
#
_entry.id   AF-A0A7C4X6Y3-F1
#
_cell.length_a   1.000
_cell.length_b   1.000
_cell.length_c   1.000
_cell.angle_alpha   90.00
_cell.angle_beta   90.00
_cell.angle_gamma   90.00
#
_symmetry.space_group_name_H-M   'P 1'
#
loop_
_entity.id
_entity.type
_entity.pdbx_description
1 polymer ?
#
loop_
_entity_poly.entity_id
_entity_poly.type
_entity_poly.pdbx_seq_one_letter_code
_entity_poly.pdbx_strand_id
1 'polypeptide(L)'
;QNFEQVETDSKEELIKLAQKITEEHEAEKEIMYPYDLRAYHVPQKLIWLLITAWACILVSLKVQLPTFIINIAWNSTIIISFCYLFQGLAVIYTRLSLLPTATAARLGFTVILILLVVGGAVSLIVSIILMLLGTLETWIKLRPIKGELQ
;
A
#
# COMPACT_ATOMS: atom_id res chain seq x y z
N GLN A 1 -18.96 -52.65 28.10
CA GLN A 1 -17.51 -52.57 27.89
C GLN A 1 -17.13 -52.35 26.43
N ASN A 2 -17.63 -53.13 25.46
CA ASN A 2 -17.30 -52.92 24.03
C ASN A 2 -17.83 -51.58 23.43
N PHE A 3 -19.00 -51.10 23.85
CA PHE A 3 -19.60 -49.86 23.30
C PHE A 3 -18.89 -48.58 23.76
N GLU A 4 -18.39 -48.59 24.99
CA GLU A 4 -17.73 -47.44 25.62
C GLU A 4 -16.34 -47.19 25.02
N GLN A 5 -15.67 -48.28 24.62
CA GLN A 5 -14.34 -48.27 24.00
C GLN A 5 -14.39 -47.79 22.53
N VAL A 6 -15.45 -48.10 21.79
CA VAL A 6 -15.67 -47.60 20.41
C VAL A 6 -15.97 -46.09 20.40
N GLU A 7 -16.67 -45.59 21.42
CA GLU A 7 -16.96 -44.16 21.55
C GLU A 7 -15.71 -43.35 21.92
N THR A 8 -14.78 -43.92 22.70
CA THR A 8 -13.52 -43.26 23.04
C THR A 8 -12.60 -43.17 21.82
N ASP A 9 -12.48 -44.27 21.06
CA ASP A 9 -11.66 -44.33 19.84
C ASP A 9 -12.15 -43.34 18.77
N SER A 10 -13.48 -43.24 18.58
CA SER A 10 -14.07 -42.27 17.65
C SER A 10 -13.82 -40.82 18.06
N LYS A 11 -13.87 -40.49 19.36
CA LYS A 11 -13.56 -39.14 19.85
C LYS A 11 -12.10 -38.77 19.66
N GLU A 12 -11.19 -39.72 19.85
CA GLU A 12 -9.76 -39.51 19.60
C GLU A 12 -9.47 -39.24 18.12
N GLU A 13 -10.13 -39.96 17.21
CA GLU A 13 -10.02 -39.68 15.77
C GLU A 13 -10.55 -38.29 15.40
N LEU A 14 -11.70 -37.88 15.96
CA LEU A 14 -12.27 -36.56 15.70
C LEU A 14 -11.38 -35.43 16.21
N ILE A 15 -10.72 -35.62 17.37
CA ILE A 15 -9.77 -34.65 17.92
C ILE A 15 -8.54 -34.54 17.01
N LYS A 16 -8.01 -35.68 16.53
CA LYS A 16 -6.88 -35.69 15.57
C LYS A 16 -7.25 -35.01 14.24
N LEU A 17 -8.46 -35.22 13.74
CA LEU A 17 -8.95 -34.55 12.53
C LEU A 17 -9.14 -33.05 12.75
N ALA A 18 -9.69 -32.63 13.89
CA ALA A 18 -9.83 -31.22 14.22
C ALA A 18 -8.46 -30.52 14.35
N GLN A 19 -7.48 -31.18 14.97
CA GLN A 19 -6.10 -30.69 15.04
C GLN A 19 -5.46 -30.59 13.66
N LYS A 20 -5.59 -31.63 12.84
CA LYS A 20 -5.03 -31.63 11.48
C LYS A 20 -5.65 -30.55 10.60
N ILE A 21 -6.97 -30.33 10.68
CA ILE A 21 -7.65 -29.24 9.95
C ILE A 21 -7.13 -27.88 10.45
N THR A 22 -6.91 -27.71 11.76
CA THR A 22 -6.38 -26.47 12.33
C THR A 22 -4.93 -26.21 11.86
N GLU A 23 -4.08 -27.24 11.86
CA GLU A 23 -2.70 -27.17 11.36
C GLU A 23 -2.66 -26.88 9.85
N GLU A 24 -3.51 -27.52 9.06
CA GLU A 24 -3.63 -27.23 7.62
C GLU A 24 -4.10 -25.79 7.38
N HIS A 25 -5.03 -25.28 8.19
CA HIS A 25 -5.51 -23.90 8.08
C HIS A 25 -4.46 -22.86 8.50
N GLU A 26 -3.60 -23.18 9.48
CA GLU A 26 -2.46 -22.34 9.87
C GLU A 26 -1.35 -22.35 8.81
N ALA A 27 -1.05 -23.51 8.23
CA ALA A 27 -0.07 -23.65 7.14
C ALA A 27 -0.53 -22.92 5.86
N GLU A 28 -1.82 -22.93 5.53
CA GLU A 28 -2.36 -22.18 4.39
C GLU A 28 -2.27 -20.65 4.62
N LYS A 29 -2.34 -20.21 5.88
CA LYS A 29 -2.22 -18.80 6.27
C LYS A 29 -0.79 -18.26 6.16
N GLU A 30 0.24 -19.10 6.32
CA GLU A 30 1.63 -18.71 6.07
C GLU A 30 1.97 -18.49 4.59
N ILE A 31 1.17 -19.04 3.66
CA ILE A 31 1.35 -18.85 2.20
C ILE A 31 0.58 -17.62 1.70
N MET A 32 -0.10 -16.87 2.59
CA MET A 32 -0.87 -15.68 2.23
C MET A 32 0.06 -14.47 1.99
N TYR A 33 0.46 -14.27 0.74
CA TYR A 33 1.12 -13.09 0.14
C TYR A 33 1.58 -12.00 1.13
N PRO A 34 2.88 -11.91 1.48
CA PRO A 34 3.39 -10.93 2.45
C PRO A 34 3.46 -9.50 1.89
N TYR A 35 2.74 -9.19 0.81
CA TYR A 35 2.66 -7.88 0.20
C TYR A 35 1.21 -7.37 0.23
N ASP A 36 0.72 -7.09 1.43
CA ASP A 36 -0.45 -6.23 1.56
C ASP A 36 -0.04 -4.82 1.12
N LEU A 37 -0.65 -4.29 0.06
CA LEU A 37 -0.45 -2.89 -0.34
C LEU A 37 -0.79 -1.93 0.81
N ARG A 38 -1.59 -2.38 1.79
CA ARG A 38 -1.88 -1.67 3.04
C ARG A 38 -0.71 -1.63 4.03
N ALA A 39 0.41 -2.29 3.78
CA ALA A 39 1.65 -2.16 4.54
C ALA A 39 2.71 -1.27 3.85
N TYR A 40 2.49 -0.86 2.59
CA TYR A 40 3.43 -0.01 1.88
C TYR A 40 3.44 1.41 2.47
N HIS A 41 4.59 1.80 3.03
CA HIS A 41 4.87 3.11 3.59
C HIS A 41 6.21 3.61 3.04
N VAL A 42 6.22 4.84 2.54
CA VAL A 42 7.47 5.49 2.13
C VAL A 42 8.12 6.11 3.37
N PRO A 43 9.43 5.86 3.61
CA PRO A 43 10.12 6.43 4.76
C PRO A 43 10.10 7.97 4.72
N GLN A 44 9.83 8.61 5.86
CA GLN A 44 9.82 10.08 5.99
C GLN A 44 11.13 10.75 5.53
N LYS A 45 12.26 10.03 5.59
CA LYS A 45 13.56 10.48 5.08
C LYS A 45 13.53 10.84 3.59
N LEU A 46 12.68 10.18 2.79
CA LEU A 46 12.56 10.47 1.36
C LEU A 46 11.88 11.83 1.10
N ILE A 47 11.09 12.36 2.04
CA ILE A 47 10.47 13.69 1.90
C ILE A 47 11.58 14.74 1.91
N TRP A 48 12.50 14.62 2.85
CA TRP A 48 13.65 15.52 2.94
C TRP A 48 14.50 15.43 1.68
N LEU A 49 14.74 14.22 1.17
CA LEU A 49 15.50 14.05 -0.06
C LEU A 49 14.79 14.65 -1.28
N LEU A 50 13.45 14.54 -1.35
CA LEU A 50 12.63 15.19 -2.38
C LEU A 50 12.72 16.73 -2.27
N ILE A 51 12.59 17.29 -1.06
CA ILE A 51 12.70 18.73 -0.82
C ILE A 51 14.09 19.23 -1.18
N THR A 52 15.15 18.52 -0.78
CA THR A 52 16.53 18.87 -1.12
C THR A 52 16.77 18.78 -2.63
N ALA A 53 16.21 17.78 -3.31
CA ALA A 53 16.32 17.65 -4.77
C ALA A 53 15.60 18.81 -5.49
N TRP A 54 14.38 19.16 -5.07
CA TRP A 54 13.67 20.34 -5.59
C TRP A 54 14.41 21.65 -5.30
N ALA A 55 14.95 21.82 -4.09
CA ALA A 55 15.77 22.98 -3.75
C ALA A 55 17.00 23.07 -4.66
N CYS A 56 17.66 21.94 -4.94
CA CYS A 56 18.80 21.88 -5.86
C CYS A 56 18.40 22.26 -7.29
N ILE A 57 17.24 21.79 -7.77
CA ILE A 57 16.69 22.17 -9.09
C ILE A 57 16.38 23.67 -9.12
N LEU A 58 15.72 24.22 -8.10
CA LEU A 58 15.41 25.66 -8.02
C LEU A 58 16.67 26.53 -7.95
N VAL A 59 17.68 26.11 -7.20
CA VAL A 59 18.99 26.79 -7.14
C VAL A 59 19.68 26.74 -8.50
N SER A 60 19.58 25.62 -9.23
CA SER A 60 20.14 25.49 -10.59
C SER A 60 19.55 26.48 -11.60
N LEU A 61 18.33 26.98 -11.35
CA LEU A 61 17.70 28.03 -12.18
C LEU A 61 18.30 29.42 -11.95
N LYS A 62 18.96 29.64 -10.79
CA LYS A 62 19.58 30.92 -10.42
C LYS A 62 21.10 30.88 -10.49
N VAL A 63 21.70 29.70 -10.36
CA VAL A 63 23.14 29.47 -10.33
C VAL A 63 23.47 28.35 -11.32
N GLN A 64 24.50 28.54 -12.15
CA GLN A 64 24.96 27.48 -13.04
C GLN A 64 25.62 26.38 -12.21
N LEU A 65 24.87 25.30 -11.98
CA LEU A 65 25.38 24.09 -11.34
C LEU A 65 25.94 23.11 -12.38
N PRO A 66 26.90 22.24 -11.99
CA PRO A 66 27.40 21.18 -12.85
C PRO A 66 26.26 20.28 -13.37
N THR A 67 26.28 19.97 -14.67
CA THR A 67 25.24 19.17 -15.33
C THR A 67 24.99 17.81 -14.66
N PHE A 68 26.03 17.20 -14.10
CA PHE A 68 25.92 15.94 -13.35
C PHE A 68 25.02 16.06 -12.11
N ILE A 69 25.16 17.15 -11.35
CA ILE A 69 24.36 17.39 -10.14
C ILE A 69 22.89 17.64 -10.51
N ILE A 70 22.66 18.41 -11.57
CA ILE A 70 21.31 18.69 -12.09
C ILE A 70 20.64 17.39 -12.54
N ASN A 71 21.36 16.54 -13.27
CA ASN A 71 20.83 15.25 -13.74
C ASN A 71 20.47 14.33 -12.58
N ILE A 72 21.31 14.21 -11.55
CA ILE A 72 20.98 13.42 -10.36
C ILE A 72 19.74 13.97 -9.67
N ALA A 73 19.68 15.29 -9.46
CA ALA A 73 18.54 15.92 -8.79
C ALA A 73 17.23 15.67 -9.54
N TRP A 74 17.22 15.76 -10.87
CA TRP A 74 16.05 15.45 -11.69
C TRP A 74 15.65 13.97 -11.61
N ASN A 75 16.60 13.06 -11.74
CA ASN A 75 16.31 11.62 -11.67
C ASN A 75 15.78 11.22 -10.29
N SER A 76 16.44 11.68 -9.22
CA SER A 76 15.96 11.43 -7.85
C SER A 76 14.58 12.01 -7.62
N THR A 77 14.31 13.23 -8.10
CA THR A 77 12.98 13.85 -7.99
C THR A 77 11.92 13.01 -8.67
N ILE A 78 12.16 12.53 -9.89
CA ILE A 78 11.22 11.70 -10.64
C ILE A 78 10.96 10.39 -9.92
N ILE A 79 12.02 9.65 -9.54
CA ILE A 79 11.91 8.34 -8.88
C ILE A 79 11.10 8.47 -7.58
N ILE A 80 11.44 9.45 -6.75
CA ILE A 80 10.78 9.63 -5.45
C ILE A 80 9.32 10.11 -5.64
N SER A 81 9.04 10.92 -6.66
CA SER A 81 7.67 11.32 -7.01
C SER A 81 6.82 10.11 -7.41
N PHE A 82 7.38 9.17 -8.17
CA PHE A 82 6.70 7.90 -8.47
C PHE A 82 6.43 7.09 -7.19
N CYS A 83 7.38 6.99 -6.27
CA CYS A 83 7.15 6.32 -4.99
C CYS A 83 5.97 6.92 -4.21
N TYR A 84 5.89 8.25 -4.11
CA TYR A 84 4.77 8.93 -3.45
C TYR A 84 3.45 8.79 -4.20
N LEU A 85 3.48 8.72 -5.54
CA LEU A 85 2.29 8.45 -6.34
C LEU A 85 1.72 7.07 -6.06
N PHE A 86 2.57 6.03 -6.00
CA PHE A 86 2.14 4.68 -5.61
C PHE A 86 1.63 4.63 -4.17
N GLN A 87 2.25 5.38 -3.24
CA GLN A 87 1.74 5.50 -1.88
C GLN A 87 0.35 6.14 -1.83
N GLY A 88 0.12 7.22 -2.58
CA GLY A 88 -1.21 7.84 -2.70
C GLY A 88 -2.26 6.89 -3.26
N LEU A 89 -1.88 6.08 -4.25
CA LEU A 89 -2.76 5.03 -4.79
C LEU A 89 -3.12 3.98 -3.72
N ALA A 90 -2.17 3.56 -2.90
CA ALA A 90 -2.41 2.63 -1.79
C ALA A 90 -3.34 3.20 -0.71
N VAL A 91 -3.26 4.51 -0.43
CA VAL A 91 -4.19 5.22 0.47
C VAL A 91 -5.61 5.18 -0.09
N ILE A 92 -5.78 5.54 -1.35
CA ILE A 92 -7.11 5.54 -1.98
C ILE A 92 -7.67 4.13 -2.03
N TYR A 93 -6.86 3.13 -2.39
CA TYR A 93 -7.27 1.73 -2.35
C TYR A 93 -7.74 1.32 -0.95
N THR A 94 -6.99 1.70 0.09
CA THR A 94 -7.36 1.40 1.48
C THR A 94 -8.67 2.08 1.85
N ARG A 95 -8.85 3.37 1.53
CA ARG A 95 -10.09 4.12 1.78
C ARG A 95 -11.30 3.53 1.04
N LEU A 96 -11.14 3.18 -0.23
CA LEU A 96 -12.17 2.53 -1.03
C LEU A 96 -12.53 1.16 -0.44
N SER A 97 -11.54 0.40 0.04
CA SER A 97 -11.77 -0.92 0.64
C SER A 97 -12.49 -0.89 2.00
N LEU A 98 -12.59 0.29 2.62
CA LEU A 98 -13.38 0.50 3.85
C LEU A 98 -14.86 0.81 3.54
N LEU A 99 -15.21 1.07 2.28
CA LEU A 99 -16.60 1.24 1.89
C LEU A 99 -17.27 -0.14 1.82
N PRO A 100 -18.46 -0.32 2.43
CA PRO A 100 -19.15 -1.62 2.47
C PRO A 100 -19.58 -2.13 1.08
N THR A 101 -19.56 -1.27 0.06
CA THR A 101 -19.90 -1.60 -1.32
C THR A 101 -18.65 -2.00 -2.12
N ALA A 102 -18.33 -3.30 -2.10
CA ALA A 102 -17.20 -3.88 -2.85
C ALA A 102 -17.18 -3.49 -4.34
N THR A 103 -18.34 -3.29 -4.96
CA THR A 103 -18.48 -2.85 -6.36
C THR A 103 -18.05 -1.39 -6.56
N ALA A 104 -18.43 -0.48 -5.65
CA ALA A 104 -18.06 0.92 -5.75
C ALA A 104 -16.55 1.13 -5.53
N ALA A 105 -15.96 0.35 -4.63
CA ALA A 105 -14.52 0.33 -4.38
C ALA A 105 -13.73 -0.07 -5.64
N ARG A 106 -14.14 -1.16 -6.30
CA ARG A 106 -13.53 -1.63 -7.56
C ARG A 106 -13.68 -0.59 -8.66
N LEU A 107 -14.88 -0.04 -8.83
CA LEU A 107 -15.18 0.91 -9.90
C LEU A 107 -14.40 2.23 -9.72
N GLY A 108 -14.33 2.75 -8.49
CA GLY A 108 -13.52 3.95 -8.18
C GLY A 108 -12.03 3.74 -8.45
N PHE A 109 -11.48 2.58 -8.05
CA PHE A 109 -10.08 2.24 -8.31
C PHE A 109 -9.79 2.09 -9.81
N THR A 110 -10.66 1.41 -10.54
CA THR A 110 -10.55 1.26 -12.00
C THR A 110 -10.64 2.61 -12.72
N VAL A 111 -11.54 3.51 -12.29
CA VAL A 111 -11.64 4.86 -12.87
C VAL A 111 -10.35 5.65 -12.67
N ILE A 112 -9.75 5.61 -11.48
CA ILE A 112 -8.48 6.29 -11.21
C ILE A 112 -7.37 5.74 -12.10
N LEU A 113 -7.28 4.42 -12.26
CA LEU A 113 -6.32 3.79 -13.17
C LEU A 113 -6.54 4.21 -14.62
N ILE A 114 -7.79 4.23 -15.08
CA ILE A 114 -8.13 4.69 -16.44
C ILE A 114 -7.71 6.15 -16.62
N LEU A 115 -8.03 7.04 -15.67
CA LEU A 115 -7.63 8.45 -15.71
C LEU A 115 -6.11 8.63 -15.73
N LEU A 116 -5.36 7.73 -15.10
CA LEU A 116 -3.90 7.72 -15.13
C LEU A 116 -3.36 7.31 -16.51
N VAL A 117 -4.01 6.34 -17.17
CA VAL A 117 -3.57 5.74 -18.45
C VAL A 117 -4.02 6.55 -19.67
N VAL A 118 -5.19 7.20 -19.62
CA VAL A 118 -5.76 7.97 -20.74
C VAL A 118 -4.84 9.11 -21.21
N GLY A 119 -3.87 9.52 -20.37
CA GLY A 119 -2.84 10.48 -20.75
C GLY A 119 -3.33 11.93 -20.80
N GLY A 120 -2.40 12.87 -20.93
CA GLY A 120 -2.70 14.30 -21.07
C GLY A 120 -2.77 15.08 -19.74
N ALA A 121 -3.45 16.23 -19.75
CA ALA A 121 -3.50 17.12 -18.59
C ALA A 121 -4.22 16.48 -17.39
N VAL A 122 -5.21 15.63 -17.65
CA VAL A 122 -6.00 14.96 -16.61
C VAL A 122 -5.14 13.95 -15.84
N SER A 123 -4.34 13.13 -16.52
CA SER A 123 -3.45 12.18 -15.86
C SER A 123 -2.38 12.89 -15.04
N LEU A 124 -1.89 14.06 -15.49
CA LEU A 124 -0.98 14.91 -14.72
C LEU A 124 -1.63 15.43 -13.42
N ILE A 125 -2.85 15.98 -13.51
CA ILE A 125 -3.57 16.48 -12.33
C ILE A 125 -3.82 15.34 -11.34
N VAL A 126 -4.30 14.20 -11.82
CA VAL A 126 -4.52 13.00 -10.98
C VAL A 126 -3.21 12.55 -10.34
N SER A 127 -2.11 12.52 -11.09
CA SER A 127 -0.78 12.16 -10.58
C SER A 127 -0.30 13.10 -9.49
N ILE A 128 -0.50 14.42 -9.66
CA ILE A 128 -0.15 15.43 -8.65
C ILE A 128 -0.99 15.22 -7.39
N ILE A 129 -2.30 15.03 -7.54
CA ILE A 129 -3.21 14.77 -6.41
C ILE A 129 -2.78 13.50 -5.67
N LEU A 130 -2.50 12.41 -6.38
CA LEU A 130 -2.02 11.15 -5.80
C LEU A 130 -0.70 11.34 -5.05
N MET A 131 0.27 12.02 -5.67
CA MET A 131 1.56 12.30 -5.06
C MET A 131 1.42 13.16 -3.80
N LEU A 132 0.55 14.17 -3.82
CA LEU A 132 0.23 15.00 -2.65
C LEU A 132 -0.44 14.16 -1.57
N LEU A 133 -1.38 13.29 -1.93
CA LEU A 133 -2.09 12.41 -0.98
C LEU A 133 -1.13 11.42 -0.32
N GLY A 134 -0.20 10.83 -1.09
CA GLY A 134 0.85 9.96 -0.59
C GLY A 134 1.83 10.69 0.31
N THR A 135 2.17 11.93 -0.03
CA THR A 135 2.99 12.81 0.83
C THR A 135 2.23 13.18 2.11
N LEU A 136 0.94 13.52 2.03
CA LEU A 136 0.11 13.84 3.19
C LEU A 136 0.00 12.67 4.17
N GLU A 137 -0.02 11.43 3.68
CA GLU A 137 -0.02 10.26 4.55
C GLU A 137 1.24 10.17 5.43
N THR A 138 2.38 10.64 4.94
CA THR A 138 3.61 10.64 5.76
C THR A 138 3.53 11.59 6.96
N TRP A 139 2.68 12.62 6.89
CA TRP A 139 2.47 13.59 7.97
C TRP A 139 1.25 13.27 8.84
N ILE A 140 0.17 12.80 8.21
CA ILE A 140 -1.10 12.44 8.87
C ILE A 140 -1.37 10.98 8.52
N LYS A 141 -1.30 10.07 9.49
CA LYS A 141 -1.68 8.67 9.30
C LYS A 141 -3.17 8.58 8.96
N LEU A 142 -3.50 8.70 7.68
CA LEU A 142 -4.87 8.67 7.14
C LEU A 142 -5.47 7.26 7.14
N ARG A 143 -4.67 6.22 7.44
CA ARG A 143 -5.17 4.86 7.69
C ARG A 143 -5.77 4.80 9.09
N PRO A 144 -7.07 4.50 9.23
CA PRO A 144 -7.63 4.22 10.55
C PRO A 144 -6.92 2.98 11.10
N ILE A 145 -6.26 3.15 12.25
CA ILE A 145 -5.76 2.03 13.03
C ILE A 145 -7.02 1.25 13.45
N LYS A 146 -7.04 -0.05 13.23
CA LYS A 146 -8.15 -0.98 13.51
C LYS A 146 -8.42 -1.16 15.03
N GLY A 147 -8.31 -0.08 15.81
CA GLY A 147 -8.39 -0.06 17.27
C GLY A 147 -9.04 1.18 17.90
N GLU A 148 -9.45 2.20 17.14
CA GLU A 148 -10.18 3.38 17.69
C GLU A 148 -11.68 3.39 17.32
N LEU A 149 -12.28 2.21 17.22
CA LEU A 149 -13.74 2.05 17.28
C LEU A 149 -14.06 0.94 18.29
N GLN A 150 -13.61 1.16 19.53
CA GLN A 150 -14.16 0.50 20.72
C GLN A 150 -14.99 1.52 21.49
#